data_AF-A0A3A4QL46-F1
#
_entry.id   AF-A0A3A4QL46-F1
#
_cell.length_a   1.000
_cell.length_b   1.000
_cell.length_c   1.000
_cell.angle_alpha   90.00
_cell.angle_beta   90.00
_cell.angle_gamma   90.00
#
_symmetry.space_group_name_H-M   'P 1'
#
loop_
_entity.id
_entity.type
_entity.pdbx_description
1 polymer ?
#
loop_
_entity_poly.entity_id
_entity_poly.type
_entity_poly.pdbx_seq_one_letter_code
_entity_poly.pdbx_strand_id
1 'polypeptide(L)'
;MLTLLRRIIGEETAHELEVENDPVAAMAAFGRRSFDLVITDLKMPRMDGIQVMGAVREIRPDVPVIIMTAYATIDTAVEAIRE
;
A
#
# COMPACT_ATOMS: atom_id res chain seq x y z
N MET A 1 -12.40 4.68 3.08
CA MET A 1 -11.16 5.10 2.39
C MET A 1 -11.09 4.50 0.98
N LEU A 2 -11.05 3.17 0.85
CA LEU A 2 -10.86 2.49 -0.43
C LEU A 2 -11.89 2.86 -1.52
N THR A 3 -13.17 3.01 -1.17
CA THR A 3 -14.21 3.47 -2.12
C THR A 3 -13.92 4.85 -2.70
N LEU A 4 -13.38 5.76 -1.88
CA LEU A 4 -13.05 7.12 -2.29
C LEU A 4 -11.83 7.12 -3.22
N LEU A 5 -10.79 6.37 -2.86
CA LEU A 5 -9.59 6.22 -3.70
C LEU A 5 -9.91 5.58 -5.04
N ARG A 6 -10.72 4.52 -5.04
CA ARG A 6 -11.18 3.88 -6.27
C ARG A 6 -11.90 4.86 -7.19
N ARG A 7 -12.73 5.73 -6.61
CA ARG A 7 -13.46 6.75 -7.35
C ARG A 7 -12.50 7.80 -7.92
N ILE A 8 -11.66 8.41 -7.07
CA ILE A 8 -10.76 9.49 -7.50
C ILE A 8 -9.77 8.98 -8.55
N ILE A 9 -9.09 7.87 -8.29
CA ILE A 9 -8.07 7.37 -9.22
C ILE A 9 -8.73 6.81 -10.49
N GLY A 10 -9.85 6.10 -10.35
CA GLY A 10 -10.54 5.48 -11.50
C GLY A 10 -11.31 6.46 -12.38
N GLU A 11 -11.84 7.56 -11.84
CA GLU A 11 -12.53 8.58 -12.63
C GLU A 11 -11.53 9.55 -13.28
N GLU A 12 -10.41 9.86 -12.62
CA GLU A 12 -9.46 10.88 -13.08
C GLU A 12 -8.26 10.31 -13.85
N THR A 13 -8.10 8.98 -13.92
CA THR A 13 -6.95 8.35 -14.58
C THR A 13 -7.31 7.05 -15.30
N ALA A 14 -6.43 6.60 -16.20
CA ALA A 14 -6.59 5.34 -16.94
C ALA A 14 -5.98 4.13 -16.20
N HIS A 15 -5.59 4.26 -14.92
CA HIS A 15 -4.95 3.18 -14.19
C HIS A 15 -5.94 2.07 -13.83
N GLU A 16 -5.50 0.81 -13.93
CA GLU A 16 -6.24 -0.33 -13.39
C GLU A 16 -6.05 -0.40 -11.88
N LEU A 17 -7.15 -0.69 -11.16
CA LEU A 17 -7.17 -0.68 -9.70
C LEU A 17 -7.60 -2.05 -9.17
N GLU A 18 -6.75 -2.63 -8.34
CA GLU A 18 -7.12 -3.71 -7.44
C GLU A 18 -7.13 -3.19 -6.01
N VAL A 19 -8.17 -3.56 -5.27
CA VAL A 19 -8.46 -2.97 -3.97
C VAL A 19 -8.77 -4.08 -2.99
N GLU A 20 -7.99 -4.13 -1.91
CA GLU A 20 -8.15 -5.10 -0.83
C GLU A 20 -8.22 -4.37 0.51
N ASN A 21 -9.08 -4.85 1.41
CA ASN A 21 -9.22 -4.32 2.78
C ASN A 21 -8.49 -5.18 3.83
N ASP A 22 -7.83 -6.24 3.36
CA ASP A 22 -7.09 -7.22 4.15
C ASP A 22 -5.65 -7.25 3.67
N PRO A 23 -4.66 -6.88 4.52
CA PRO A 23 -3.28 -6.82 4.09
C PRO A 23 -2.71 -8.18 3.67
N VAL A 24 -3.22 -9.29 4.22
CA VAL A 24 -2.80 -10.65 3.83
C VAL A 24 -3.33 -11.00 2.44
N ALA A 25 -4.60 -10.65 2.16
CA ALA A 25 -5.18 -10.83 0.83
C ALA A 25 -4.48 -9.95 -0.21
N ALA A 26 -4.16 -8.70 0.15
CA ALA A 26 -3.41 -7.77 -0.69
C ALA A 26 -2.04 -8.33 -1.08
N MET A 27 -1.27 -8.85 -0.13
CA MET A 27 0.04 -9.46 -0.44
C MET A 27 -0.08 -10.74 -1.26
N ALA A 28 -1.12 -11.55 -1.03
CA ALA A 28 -1.40 -12.72 -1.87
C ALA A 28 -1.75 -12.32 -3.32
N ALA A 29 -2.47 -11.21 -3.52
CA ALA A 29 -2.73 -10.65 -4.85
C ALA A 29 -1.45 -10.10 -5.49
N PHE A 30 -0.65 -9.36 -4.72
CA PHE A 30 0.65 -8.81 -5.12
C PHE A 30 1.62 -9.89 -5.63
N GLY A 31 1.63 -11.07 -5.00
CA GLY A 31 2.46 -12.19 -5.45
C GLY A 31 1.98 -12.87 -6.75
N ARG A 32 0.72 -12.64 -7.17
CA ARG A 32 0.11 -13.30 -8.35
C ARG A 32 -0.04 -12.38 -9.56
N ARG A 33 0.03 -11.07 -9.36
CA ARG A 33 -0.20 -10.04 -10.38
C ARG A 33 0.91 -9.01 -10.33
N SER A 34 1.08 -8.25 -11.40
CA SER A 34 2.02 -7.14 -11.44
C SER A 34 1.33 -5.84 -11.06
N PHE A 35 1.99 -5.05 -10.22
CA PHE A 35 1.56 -3.71 -9.82
C PHE A 35 2.69 -2.72 -10.06
N ASP A 36 2.34 -1.51 -10.48
CA ASP A 36 3.29 -0.41 -10.70
C ASP A 36 3.38 0.53 -9.49
N LEU A 37 2.42 0.45 -8.58
CA LEU A 37 2.31 1.27 -7.38
C LEU A 37 1.49 0.54 -6.31
N VAL A 38 1.94 0.60 -5.05
CA VAL A 38 1.14 0.16 -3.90
C VAL A 38 0.75 1.37 -3.06
N ILE A 39 -0.53 1.46 -2.70
CA ILE A 39 -1.04 2.45 -1.76
C ILE A 39 -1.61 1.70 -0.56
N THR A 40 -1.09 1.97 0.64
CA THR A 40 -1.46 1.24 1.86
C THR A 40 -1.74 2.19 3.03
N ASP A 41 -2.55 1.77 4.00
CA ASP A 41 -2.67 2.49 5.28
C ASP A 41 -1.51 2.11 6.20
N LEU A 42 -1.09 3.03 7.06
CA LEU A 42 -0.13 2.71 8.13
C LEU A 42 -0.74 1.75 9.14
N LYS A 43 -1.97 1.97 9.60
CA LYS A 43 -2.57 1.15 10.67
C LYS A 43 -3.64 0.22 10.12
N MET A 44 -3.33 -1.08 10.09
CA MET A 44 -4.26 -2.13 9.71
C MET A 44 -4.15 -3.34 10.64
N PRO A 45 -5.21 -4.15 10.80
CA PRO A 45 -5.12 -5.41 11.55
C PRO A 45 -4.16 -6.40 10.88
N ARG A 46 -3.46 -7.20 11.71
CA ARG A 46 -2.50 -8.26 11.32
C ARG A 46 -1.17 -7.77 10.77
N MET A 47 -1.17 -6.80 9.85
CA MET A 47 0.05 -6.26 9.25
C MET A 47 -0.12 -4.78 9.00
N ASP A 48 0.84 -3.98 9.44
CA ASP A 48 0.84 -2.53 9.26
C ASP A 48 1.43 -2.11 7.90
N GLY A 49 1.33 -0.83 7.56
CA GLY A 49 1.81 -0.31 6.28
C GLY A 49 3.31 -0.39 6.07
N ILE A 50 4.10 -0.42 7.15
CA ILE A 50 5.57 -0.55 7.08
C ILE A 50 5.92 -1.99 6.77
N GLN A 51 5.26 -2.94 7.42
CA GLN A 51 5.40 -4.37 7.14
C GLN A 51 4.97 -4.72 5.70
N VAL A 52 3.88 -4.10 5.20
CA VAL A 52 3.50 -4.20 3.77
C VAL A 52 4.64 -3.70 2.88
N MET A 53 5.19 -2.52 3.18
CA MET A 53 6.28 -1.93 2.39
C MET A 53 7.52 -2.84 2.35
N GLY A 54 7.92 -3.39 3.51
CA GLY A 54 9.02 -4.34 3.59
C GLY A 54 8.77 -5.57 2.71
N ALA A 55 7.60 -6.19 2.83
CA ALA A 55 7.23 -7.36 2.03
C ALA A 55 7.17 -7.05 0.52
N VAL A 56 6.67 -5.88 0.12
CA VAL A 56 6.68 -5.44 -1.28
C VAL A 56 8.12 -5.31 -1.79
N ARG A 57 9.02 -4.68 -1.02
CA ARG A 57 10.42 -4.50 -1.41
C ARG A 57 11.19 -5.81 -1.51
N GLU A 58 10.91 -6.78 -0.64
CA GLU A 58 11.51 -8.12 -0.72
C GLU A 58 11.12 -8.86 -2.01
N ILE A 59 9.87 -8.68 -2.47
CA ILE A 59 9.35 -9.38 -3.65
C ILE A 59 9.72 -8.62 -4.94
N ARG A 60 9.54 -7.30 -4.95
CA ARG A 60 9.63 -6.39 -6.10
C ARG A 60 10.13 -5.00 -5.64
N PRO A 61 11.45 -4.81 -5.47
CA PRO A 61 12.03 -3.57 -4.93
C PRO A 61 11.86 -2.35 -5.84
N ASP A 62 11.50 -2.56 -7.11
CA ASP A 62 11.22 -1.53 -8.10
C ASP A 62 9.84 -0.89 -7.93
N VAL A 63 8.93 -1.52 -7.18
CA VAL A 63 7.56 -1.04 -7.02
C VAL A 63 7.49 -0.01 -5.89
N PRO A 64 7.17 1.26 -6.17
CA PRO A 64 7.01 2.28 -5.14
C PRO A 64 5.81 1.99 -4.23
N VAL A 65 5.96 2.37 -2.96
CA VAL A 65 4.91 2.23 -1.93
C VAL A 65 4.58 3.60 -1.34
N ILE A 66 3.30 3.98 -1.39
CA ILE A 66 2.77 5.17 -0.73
C ILE A 66 2.01 4.72 0.51
N ILE A 67 2.51 5.12 1.68
CA ILE A 67 1.81 4.94 2.94
C ILE A 67 0.94 6.18 3.19
N MET A 68 -0.37 6.00 3.29
CA MET A 68 -1.32 7.06 3.61
C MET A 68 -1.95 6.80 4.97
N THR A 69 -1.90 7.74 5.90
CA THR A 69 -2.55 7.55 7.19
C THR A 69 -3.02 8.86 7.79
N ALA A 70 -4.13 8.80 8.54
CA ALA A 70 -4.57 9.91 9.39
C ALA A 70 -3.78 9.98 10.72
N TYR A 71 -2.92 9.00 10.99
CA TYR A 71 -2.20 8.85 12.27
C TYR A 71 -0.68 8.90 12.10
N ALA A 72 -0.17 9.70 11.16
CA ALA A 72 1.26 9.85 10.94
C ALA A 72 1.92 10.60 12.12
N THR A 73 3.05 10.08 12.58
CA THR A 73 3.97 10.73 13.52
C THR A 73 5.33 10.92 12.87
N ILE A 74 6.19 11.77 13.44
CA ILE A 74 7.57 11.90 12.96
C ILE A 74 8.29 10.55 13.02
N ASP A 75 8.11 9.79 14.11
CA ASP A 75 8.77 8.49 14.28
C ASP A 75 8.38 7.48 13.20
N THR A 76 7.08 7.39 12.88
CA THR A 76 6.58 6.49 11.83
C THR A 76 7.02 6.91 10.43
N ALA A 77 7.17 8.21 10.18
CA ALA A 77 7.77 8.71 8.94
C ALA A 77 9.26 8.38 8.84
N VAL A 78 10.00 8.50 9.94
CA VAL A 78 11.43 8.15 10.01
C VAL A 78 11.62 6.65 9.79
N GLU A 79 10.77 5.81 10.38
CA GLU A 79 10.80 4.36 10.21
C GLU A 79 10.57 3.97 8.74
N ALA A 80 9.58 4.58 8.08
CA ALA A 80 9.30 4.33 6.67
C ALA A 80 10.44 4.77 5.71
N ILE A 81 11.32 5.69 6.13
CA ILE A 81 12.50 6.10 5.35
C ILE A 81 13.69 5.15 5.58
N ARG A 82 13.74 4.50 6.76
CA ARG A 82 14.86 3.63 7.17
C ARG A 82 14.74 2.22 6.62
N GLU A 83 13.52 1.75 6.39
CA GLU A 83 13.20 0.52 5.66
C GLU A 83 13.35 0.71 4.15
#